data_AF-A0A835LF51-F1
#
_entry.id   AF-A0A835LF51-F1
#
_cell.length_a   1.000
_cell.length_b   1.000
_cell.length_c   1.000
_cell.angle_alpha   90.00
_cell.angle_beta   90.00
_cell.angle_gamma   90.00
#
_symmetry.space_group_name_H-M   'P 1'
#
loop_
_entity.id
_entity.type
_entity.pdbx_description
1 polymer ?
#
loop_
_entity_poly.entity_id
_entity_poly.type
_entity_poly.pdbx_seq_one_letter_code
_entity_poly.pdbx_strand_id
1 'polypeptide(L)'
;MKNQLLRTTSSLTKLYNIQFHLLNSLSYFLLFGLGLAVGTIFSFYLKSFSLNLQVTQFSLFSPLPPTPPSPKPSPVQLKINETRIGLKEYLKPPKAMHDMDDDELLWRASMIPRVGKYPYKRVPKIAFMFLTKGTIPFAPLWEMFFKGYDDLYSIYVHANPSFNGSVAESSIFQAGRIPSEVSLITP
;
A
#
# COMPACT_ATOMS: atom_id res chain seq x y z
N MET A 1 7.68 -33.38 72.53
CA MET A 1 8.34 -33.70 71.23
C MET A 1 7.51 -33.35 69.99
N LYS A 2 6.18 -33.55 69.96
CA LYS A 2 5.33 -33.29 68.76
C LYS A 2 5.34 -31.84 68.24
N ASN A 3 5.44 -30.84 69.13
CA ASN A 3 5.34 -29.43 68.76
C ASN A 3 6.58 -28.91 68.01
N GLN A 4 7.75 -29.56 68.17
CA GLN A 4 8.96 -29.18 67.43
C GLN A 4 8.90 -29.65 65.99
N LEU A 5 8.39 -30.85 65.73
CA LEU A 5 8.29 -31.43 64.39
C LEU A 5 7.32 -30.64 63.49
N LEU A 6 6.19 -30.18 64.03
CA LEU A 6 5.25 -29.30 63.32
C LEU A 6 5.84 -27.92 62.99
N ARG A 7 6.79 -27.44 63.80
CA ARG A 7 7.48 -26.16 63.57
C ARG A 7 8.54 -26.29 62.47
N THR A 8 9.18 -27.46 62.33
CA THR A 8 10.12 -27.73 61.23
C THR A 8 9.42 -27.90 59.90
N THR A 9 8.29 -28.61 59.84
CA THR A 9 7.54 -28.81 58.58
C THR A 9 6.90 -27.52 58.05
N SER A 10 6.40 -26.66 58.95
CA SER A 10 5.90 -25.32 58.57
C SER A 10 7.01 -24.36 58.10
N SER A 11 8.24 -24.51 58.60
CA SER A 11 9.40 -23.74 58.13
C SER A 11 9.86 -24.18 56.73
N LEU A 12 9.91 -25.50 56.48
CA LEU A 12 10.33 -26.07 55.20
C LEU A 12 9.33 -25.76 54.06
N THR A 13 8.03 -25.81 54.35
CA THR A 13 6.99 -25.44 53.37
C THR A 13 7.05 -23.95 53.02
N LYS A 14 7.34 -23.08 53.98
CA LYS A 14 7.58 -21.64 53.71
C LYS A 14 8.81 -21.41 52.83
N LEU A 15 9.91 -22.12 53.09
CA LEU A 15 11.13 -22.05 52.27
C LEU A 15 10.86 -22.46 50.82
N TYR A 16 10.12 -23.56 50.61
CA TYR A 16 9.76 -24.03 49.27
C TYR A 16 8.87 -23.02 48.53
N ASN A 17 7.89 -22.43 49.22
CA ASN A 17 7.00 -21.45 48.62
C ASN A 17 7.75 -20.17 48.20
N ILE A 18 8.67 -19.67 49.04
CA ILE A 18 9.53 -18.52 48.70
C ILE A 18 10.42 -18.86 47.49
N GLN A 19 11.00 -20.05 47.46
CA GLN A 19 11.82 -20.50 46.33
C GLN A 19 11.02 -20.56 45.02
N PHE A 20 9.77 -21.03 45.07
CA PHE A 20 8.87 -21.06 43.92
C PHE A 20 8.51 -19.64 43.43
N HIS A 21 8.22 -18.71 44.35
CA HIS A 21 8.00 -17.30 44.01
C HIS A 21 9.22 -16.64 43.35
N LEU A 22 10.43 -16.98 43.80
CA LEU A 22 11.69 -16.48 43.22
C LEU A 22 11.93 -17.03 41.81
N LEU A 23 11.71 -18.33 41.57
CA LEU A 23 11.84 -18.95 40.26
C LEU A 23 10.81 -18.43 39.26
N ASN A 24 9.57 -18.21 39.72
CA ASN A 24 8.52 -17.62 38.91
C ASN A 24 8.86 -16.17 38.52
N SER A 25 9.38 -15.38 39.47
CA SER A 25 9.86 -14.03 39.20
C SER A 25 11.00 -14.03 38.19
N LEU A 26 11.97 -14.95 38.32
CA LEU A 26 13.08 -15.11 37.38
C LEU A 26 12.60 -15.46 35.96
N SER A 27 11.57 -16.30 35.85
CA SER A 27 10.96 -16.64 34.55
C SER A 27 10.38 -15.38 33.86
N TYR A 28 9.68 -14.51 34.59
CA TYR A 28 9.19 -13.25 34.03
C TYR A 28 10.31 -12.34 33.55
N PHE A 29 11.42 -12.24 34.29
CA PHE A 29 12.60 -11.48 33.86
C PHE A 29 13.23 -12.05 32.58
N LEU A 30 13.31 -13.38 32.44
CA LEU A 30 13.83 -14.03 31.24
C LEU A 30 12.92 -13.80 30.02
N LEU A 31 11.60 -13.94 30.19
CA LEU A 31 10.63 -13.65 29.13
C LEU A 31 10.68 -12.18 28.70
N PHE A 32 10.81 -11.26 29.67
CA PHE A 32 10.96 -9.84 29.40
C PHE A 32 12.26 -9.53 28.65
N GLY A 33 13.38 -10.10 29.09
CA GLY A 33 14.68 -9.95 28.44
C GLY A 33 14.69 -10.48 27.01
N LEU A 34 14.10 -11.66 26.79
CA LEU A 34 13.94 -12.23 25.45
C LEU A 34 13.04 -11.35 24.58
N GLY A 35 11.93 -10.86 25.12
CA GLY A 35 11.02 -9.94 24.44
C GLY A 35 11.71 -8.63 24.01
N LEU A 36 12.55 -8.05 24.87
CA LEU A 36 13.33 -6.86 24.54
C LEU A 36 14.38 -7.13 23.45
N ALA A 37 15.06 -8.28 23.51
CA ALA A 37 16.03 -8.64 22.47
C ALA A 37 15.33 -8.83 21.11
N VAL A 38 14.22 -9.54 21.06
CA VAL A 38 13.42 -9.71 19.83
C VAL A 38 12.87 -8.37 19.34
N GLY A 39 12.34 -7.55 20.24
CA GLY A 39 11.77 -6.24 19.90
C GLY A 39 12.80 -5.26 19.35
N THR A 40 14.02 -5.25 19.90
CA THR A 40 15.12 -4.42 19.38
C THR A 40 15.56 -4.90 17.99
N ILE A 41 15.79 -6.20 17.80
CA ILE A 41 16.13 -6.79 16.49
C ILE A 41 15.06 -6.46 15.45
N PHE A 42 13.78 -6.63 15.79
CA PHE A 42 12.66 -6.31 14.90
C PHE A 42 12.59 -4.81 14.57
N SER A 43 12.83 -3.93 15.55
CA SER A 43 12.87 -2.48 15.36
C SER A 43 14.03 -2.05 14.46
N PHE A 44 15.22 -2.65 14.62
CA PHE A 44 16.35 -2.45 13.73
C PHE A 44 16.06 -2.96 12.32
N TYR A 45 15.39 -4.12 12.21
CA TYR A 45 14.97 -4.66 10.92
C TYR A 45 14.00 -3.71 10.20
N LEU A 46 12.99 -3.20 10.90
CA LEU A 46 12.07 -2.18 10.34
C LEU A 46 12.77 -0.87 9.99
N LYS A 47 13.80 -0.44 10.75
CA LYS A 47 14.61 0.74 10.41
C LYS A 47 15.50 0.50 9.19
N SER A 48 16.04 -0.72 9.03
CA SER A 48 16.82 -1.12 7.85
C SER A 48 15.96 -1.34 6.61
N PHE A 49 14.69 -1.71 6.82
CA PHE A 49 13.65 -1.63 5.82
C PHE A 49 13.32 -0.15 5.63
N SER A 50 14.13 0.54 4.81
CA SER A 50 13.80 1.87 4.33
C SER A 50 12.56 1.77 3.46
N LEU A 51 11.38 1.71 4.09
CA LEU A 51 10.13 2.10 3.47
C LEU A 51 10.31 3.59 3.19
N ASN A 52 10.85 3.88 2.02
CA ASN A 52 10.92 5.22 1.45
C ASN A 52 9.51 5.62 1.00
N LEU A 53 8.56 5.54 1.93
CA LEU A 53 7.28 6.19 1.85
C LEU A 53 7.58 7.62 2.25
N GLN A 54 8.13 8.38 1.28
CA GLN A 54 7.93 9.81 1.25
C GLN A 54 6.43 10.01 1.18
N VAL A 55 5.78 9.97 2.34
CA VAL A 55 4.53 10.68 2.57
C VAL A 55 4.95 12.13 2.45
N THR A 56 5.08 12.59 1.20
CA THR A 56 5.20 13.98 0.85
C THR A 56 3.99 14.61 1.52
N GLN A 57 4.22 15.25 2.66
CA GLN A 57 3.24 16.11 3.27
C GLN A 57 2.83 17.05 2.14
N PHE A 58 1.58 16.92 1.70
CA PHE A 58 0.99 17.86 0.77
C PHE A 58 0.98 19.20 1.48
N SER A 59 2.07 19.95 1.34
CA SER A 59 2.14 21.38 1.58
C SER A 59 1.26 22.04 0.51
N LEU A 60 -0.05 21.85 0.65
CA LEU A 60 -1.04 22.79 0.16
C LEU A 60 -0.70 24.12 0.85
N PHE A 61 -0.73 25.21 0.10
CA PHE A 61 -0.45 26.58 0.54
C PHE A 61 1.03 27.02 0.51
N SER A 62 1.65 26.96 -0.66
CA SER A 62 2.47 28.11 -1.09
C SER A 62 1.53 29.16 -1.70
N PRO A 63 1.52 30.41 -1.22
CA PRO A 63 0.77 31.48 -1.88
C PRO A 63 1.44 31.79 -3.22
N LEU A 64 0.74 31.53 -4.32
CA LEU A 64 1.19 31.84 -5.67
C LEU A 64 1.24 33.39 -5.85
N PRO A 65 2.28 33.96 -6.47
CA PRO A 65 2.27 35.39 -6.82
C PRO A 65 1.12 35.72 -7.79
N PRO A 66 0.60 36.97 -7.78
CA PRO A 66 -0.48 37.37 -8.67
C PRO A 66 -0.02 37.27 -10.13
N THR A 67 -0.73 36.46 -10.91
CA THR A 67 -0.51 36.28 -12.35
C THR A 67 -1.04 37.52 -13.10
N PRO A 68 -0.33 38.03 -14.13
CA PRO A 68 -0.85 39.10 -14.98
C PRO A 68 -2.06 38.64 -15.79
N PRO A 69 -2.97 39.54 -16.19
CA PRO A 69 -4.18 39.18 -16.92
C PRO A 69 -3.85 38.68 -18.33
N SER A 70 -4.13 37.40 -18.61
CA SER A 70 -4.06 36.85 -19.97
C SER A 70 -5.12 37.47 -20.89
N PRO A 71 -4.81 37.64 -22.20
CA PRO A 71 -5.73 38.22 -23.17
C PRO A 71 -6.92 37.29 -23.47
N LYS A 72 -8.08 37.92 -23.70
CA LYS A 72 -9.37 37.31 -24.00
C LYS A 72 -9.28 36.44 -25.28
N PRO A 73 -9.77 35.18 -25.28
CA PRO A 73 -9.68 34.34 -26.47
C PRO A 73 -10.73 34.76 -27.51
N SER A 74 -10.27 34.99 -28.74
CA SER A 74 -11.08 35.12 -29.94
C SER A 74 -11.77 33.78 -30.26
N PRO A 75 -12.99 33.77 -30.82
CA PRO A 75 -13.67 32.52 -31.14
C PRO A 75 -13.12 31.92 -32.42
N VAL A 76 -12.28 30.90 -32.30
CA VAL A 76 -11.95 30.00 -33.42
C VAL A 76 -13.11 29.02 -33.56
N GLN A 77 -13.90 29.13 -34.63
CA GLN A 77 -14.89 28.12 -35.00
C GLN A 77 -14.19 26.86 -35.50
N LEU A 78 -13.90 25.93 -34.59
CA LEU A 78 -13.57 24.56 -34.94
C LEU A 78 -14.88 23.82 -35.27
N LYS A 79 -15.07 23.55 -36.56
CA LYS A 79 -16.17 22.74 -37.08
C LYS A 79 -15.92 21.27 -36.73
N ILE A 80 -16.16 20.92 -35.47
CA ILE A 80 -16.16 19.53 -35.01
C ILE A 80 -17.56 18.99 -35.29
N ASN A 81 -17.63 18.00 -36.17
CA ASN A 81 -18.84 17.24 -36.45
C ASN A 81 -19.31 16.62 -35.11
N GLU A 82 -20.33 17.21 -34.49
CA GLU A 82 -20.87 16.79 -33.21
C GLU A 82 -21.48 15.38 -33.31
N THR A 83 -20.68 14.34 -33.05
CA THR A 83 -21.16 13.33 -32.13
C THR A 83 -20.98 13.92 -30.74
N ARG A 84 -22.07 14.37 -30.12
CA ARG A 84 -22.04 14.79 -28.70
C ARG A 84 -21.62 13.59 -27.87
N ILE A 85 -20.33 13.48 -27.60
CA ILE A 85 -19.70 12.53 -26.68
C ILE A 85 -20.34 12.82 -25.32
N GLY A 86 -21.40 12.09 -25.00
CA GLY A 86 -22.18 12.32 -23.79
C GLY A 86 -21.33 12.00 -22.56
N LEU A 87 -21.71 12.55 -21.41
CA LEU A 87 -21.08 12.28 -20.11
C LEU A 87 -20.79 10.77 -19.89
N LYS A 88 -21.69 9.90 -20.36
CA LYS A 88 -21.56 8.43 -20.36
C LYS A 88 -20.29 7.88 -21.00
N GLU A 89 -19.70 8.58 -21.95
CA GLU A 89 -18.48 8.18 -22.66
C GLU A 89 -17.21 8.56 -21.90
N TYR A 90 -17.24 9.70 -21.18
CA TYR A 90 -16.19 10.07 -20.21
C TYR A 90 -16.21 9.23 -18.93
N LEU A 91 -17.34 8.58 -18.63
CA LEU A 91 -17.47 7.67 -17.48
C LEU A 91 -16.96 6.26 -17.78
N LYS A 92 -16.73 5.90 -19.04
CA LYS A 92 -16.11 4.62 -19.36
C LYS A 92 -14.65 4.66 -18.91
N PRO A 93 -14.12 3.60 -18.26
CA PRO A 93 -12.70 3.49 -18.00
C PRO A 93 -11.95 3.74 -19.31
N PRO A 94 -11.09 4.78 -19.39
CA PRO A 94 -10.31 5.01 -20.58
C PRO A 94 -9.48 3.76 -20.86
N LYS A 95 -9.37 3.37 -22.13
CA LYS A 95 -8.49 2.29 -22.55
C LYS A 95 -7.10 2.64 -22.02
N ALA A 96 -6.51 1.77 -21.19
CA ALA A 96 -5.26 2.06 -20.48
C ALA A 96 -4.08 2.39 -21.41
N MET A 97 -4.19 2.00 -22.69
CA MET A 97 -3.23 2.35 -23.74
C MET A 97 -3.58 3.73 -24.31
N HIS A 98 -2.77 4.74 -23.99
CA HIS A 98 -2.80 6.06 -24.62
C HIS A 98 -1.68 6.18 -25.66
N ASP A 99 -1.92 6.93 -26.72
CA ASP A 99 -0.94 7.19 -27.79
C ASP A 99 -0.15 8.49 -27.53
N MET A 100 0.19 8.73 -26.26
CA MET A 100 0.88 9.94 -25.81
C MET A 100 2.33 9.61 -25.50
N ASP A 101 3.21 10.55 -25.83
CA ASP A 101 4.62 10.53 -25.46
C ASP A 101 4.84 10.93 -23.98
N ASP A 102 5.99 10.57 -23.41
CA ASP A 102 6.33 10.81 -22.00
C ASP A 102 6.30 12.29 -21.62
N ASP A 103 6.73 13.19 -22.51
CA ASP A 103 6.69 14.64 -22.27
C ASP A 103 5.24 15.15 -22.19
N GLU A 104 4.36 14.62 -23.03
CA GLU A 104 2.93 14.95 -23.01
C GLU A 104 2.24 14.40 -21.75
N LEU A 105 2.60 13.18 -21.34
CA LEU A 105 2.16 12.60 -20.08
C LEU A 105 2.56 13.45 -18.88
N LEU A 106 3.83 13.89 -18.84
CA LEU A 106 4.38 14.68 -17.76
C LEU A 106 3.70 16.06 -17.71
N TRP A 107 3.51 16.68 -18.88
CA TRP A 107 2.74 17.92 -18.98
C TRP A 107 1.30 17.75 -18.48
N ARG A 108 0.60 16.68 -18.87
CA ARG A 108 -0.77 16.39 -18.39
C ARG A 108 -0.81 16.11 -16.88
N ALA A 109 0.16 15.37 -16.35
CA ALA A 109 0.27 15.09 -14.91
C ALA A 109 0.58 16.34 -14.08
N SER A 110 1.26 17.32 -14.67
CA SER A 110 1.57 18.62 -14.03
C SER A 110 0.35 19.53 -13.88
N MET A 111 -0.73 19.27 -14.61
CA MET A 111 -1.94 20.09 -14.55
C MET A 111 -2.73 19.83 -13.27
N ILE A 112 -3.10 20.93 -12.59
CA ILE A 112 -4.01 20.85 -11.43
C ILE A 112 -5.43 20.63 -11.95
N PRO A 113 -6.13 19.54 -11.55
CA PRO A 113 -7.51 19.31 -11.96
C PRO A 113 -8.41 20.39 -11.35
N ARG A 114 -8.88 21.33 -12.18
CA ARG A 114 -9.81 22.42 -11.78
C ARG A 114 -11.27 21.96 -11.75
N VAL A 115 -11.55 20.75 -11.28
CA VAL A 115 -12.92 20.21 -11.24
C VAL A 115 -13.51 20.44 -9.84
N GLY A 116 -14.39 21.44 -9.73
CA GLY A 116 -15.00 21.81 -8.45
C GLY A 116 -15.99 20.77 -7.89
N LYS A 117 -16.72 20.06 -8.76
CA LYS A 117 -17.62 18.96 -8.39
C LYS A 117 -17.60 17.88 -9.47
N TYR A 118 -17.46 16.62 -9.07
CA TYR A 118 -17.48 15.50 -10.00
C TYR A 118 -18.91 15.08 -10.31
N PRO A 119 -19.23 14.72 -11.56
CA PRO A 119 -20.57 14.33 -11.98
C PRO A 119 -20.98 12.93 -11.48
N TYR A 120 -20.19 12.31 -10.62
CA TYR A 120 -20.40 10.99 -10.03
C TYR A 120 -19.91 10.95 -8.59
N LYS A 121 -20.47 10.02 -7.81
CA LYS A 121 -20.04 9.78 -6.43
C LYS A 121 -18.66 9.12 -6.47
N ARG A 122 -17.66 9.84 -6.00
CA ARG A 122 -16.33 9.26 -5.77
C ARG A 122 -16.38 8.38 -4.54
N VAL A 123 -16.22 7.08 -4.77
CA VAL A 123 -15.99 6.12 -3.69
C VAL A 123 -14.49 6.08 -3.44
N PRO A 124 -14.01 6.28 -2.20
CA PRO A 124 -12.61 6.09 -1.90
C PRO A 124 -12.23 4.63 -2.17
N LYS A 125 -11.27 4.41 -3.08
CA LYS A 125 -10.76 3.09 -3.45
C LYS A 125 -9.32 2.94 -3.00
N ILE A 126 -8.94 1.76 -2.54
CA ILE A 126 -7.57 1.43 -2.15
C ILE A 126 -6.85 0.80 -3.34
N ALA A 127 -5.70 1.34 -3.73
CA ALA A 127 -4.85 0.75 -4.77
C ALA A 127 -3.81 -0.20 -4.15
N PHE A 128 -3.82 -1.46 -4.55
CA PHE A 128 -2.81 -2.46 -4.22
C PHE A 128 -1.88 -2.64 -5.40
N MET A 129 -0.56 -2.60 -5.17
CA MET A 129 0.45 -2.75 -6.20
C MET A 129 1.36 -3.94 -5.87
N PHE A 130 1.40 -4.93 -6.76
CA PHE A 130 2.23 -6.12 -6.64
C PHE A 130 3.40 -6.02 -7.62
N LEU A 131 4.62 -5.94 -7.09
CA LEU A 131 5.85 -6.00 -7.87
C LEU A 131 6.39 -7.44 -7.83
N THR A 132 6.26 -8.17 -8.93
CA THR A 132 6.65 -9.59 -8.97
C THR A 132 7.62 -9.87 -10.12
N LYS A 133 8.60 -10.74 -9.89
CA LYS A 133 9.44 -11.27 -10.97
C LYS A 133 8.77 -12.45 -11.72
N GLY A 134 7.72 -13.00 -11.14
CA GLY A 134 7.01 -14.20 -11.62
C GLY A 134 5.53 -14.19 -11.22
N THR A 135 4.96 -15.36 -10.96
CA THR A 135 3.60 -15.50 -10.42
C THR A 135 3.48 -14.83 -9.05
N ILE A 136 2.31 -14.27 -8.75
CA ILE A 136 2.05 -13.65 -7.44
C ILE A 136 2.04 -14.75 -6.37
N PRO A 137 2.94 -14.70 -5.36
CA PRO A 137 2.92 -15.66 -4.28
C PRO A 137 1.62 -15.53 -3.49
N PHE A 138 1.06 -16.68 -3.08
CA PHE A 138 -0.20 -16.75 -2.34
C PHE A 138 -1.42 -16.16 -3.06
N ALA A 139 -1.45 -16.16 -4.40
CA ALA A 139 -2.59 -15.68 -5.18
C ALA A 139 -3.97 -16.19 -4.67
N PRO A 140 -4.15 -17.47 -4.30
CA PRO A 140 -5.44 -17.95 -3.77
C PRO A 140 -5.86 -17.29 -2.45
N LEU A 141 -4.90 -16.93 -1.59
CA LEU A 141 -5.19 -16.23 -0.33
C LEU A 141 -5.64 -14.79 -0.60
N TRP A 142 -4.95 -14.12 -1.53
CA TRP A 142 -5.31 -12.78 -1.95
C TRP A 142 -6.69 -12.75 -2.62
N GLU A 143 -7.02 -13.74 -3.44
CA GLU A 143 -8.37 -13.89 -4.01
C GLU A 143 -9.44 -13.99 -2.93
N MET A 144 -9.18 -14.72 -1.84
CA MET A 144 -10.11 -14.76 -0.70
C MET A 144 -10.19 -13.43 0.05
N PHE A 145 -9.07 -12.72 0.18
CA PHE A 145 -9.02 -11.41 0.84
C PHE A 145 -9.83 -10.35 0.10
N PHE A 146 -9.75 -10.36 -1.23
CA PHE A 146 -10.41 -9.40 -2.09
C PHE A 146 -11.88 -9.75 -2.42
N LYS A 147 -12.29 -10.99 -2.15
CA LYS A 147 -13.63 -11.48 -2.45
C LYS A 147 -14.72 -10.64 -1.78
N GLY A 148 -15.61 -10.08 -2.60
CA GLY A 148 -16.78 -9.33 -2.13
C GLY A 148 -16.56 -7.82 -1.94
N TYR A 149 -15.37 -7.30 -2.27
CA TYR A 149 -15.02 -5.89 -2.12
C TYR A 149 -14.68 -5.19 -3.45
N ASP A 150 -15.12 -5.72 -4.58
CA ASP A 150 -14.64 -5.36 -5.93
C ASP A 150 -14.71 -3.86 -6.26
N ASP A 151 -15.63 -3.11 -5.62
CA ASP A 151 -15.78 -1.68 -5.80
C ASP A 151 -14.86 -0.81 -4.93
N LEU A 152 -14.23 -1.38 -3.90
CA LEU A 152 -13.45 -0.66 -2.89
C LEU A 152 -11.93 -0.74 -3.11
N TYR A 153 -11.48 -1.56 -4.06
CA TYR A 153 -10.06 -1.72 -4.34
C TYR A 153 -9.75 -1.68 -5.84
N SER A 154 -8.46 -1.54 -6.15
CA SER A 154 -7.91 -1.64 -7.50
C SER A 154 -6.56 -2.33 -7.38
N ILE A 155 -6.32 -3.36 -8.19
CA ILE A 155 -5.08 -4.15 -8.11
C ILE A 155 -4.25 -3.89 -9.36
N TYR A 156 -3.00 -3.48 -9.15
CA TYR A 156 -2.00 -3.29 -10.20
C TYR A 156 -0.90 -4.33 -10.03
N VAL A 157 -0.49 -4.96 -11.13
CA VAL A 157 0.54 -5.99 -11.11
C VAL A 157 1.62 -5.62 -12.11
N HIS A 158 2.82 -5.36 -11.62
CA HIS A 158 4.00 -5.19 -12.44
C HIS A 158 4.82 -6.48 -12.37
N ALA A 159 4.84 -7.19 -13.49
CA ALA A 159 5.65 -8.37 -13.68
C ALA A 159 6.90 -8.04 -14.51
N ASN A 160 7.96 -8.81 -14.33
CA ASN A 160 9.13 -8.72 -15.21
C ASN A 160 8.71 -9.00 -16.68
N PRO A 161 9.22 -8.24 -17.68
CA PRO A 161 8.79 -8.38 -19.08
C PRO A 161 9.18 -9.74 -19.67
N SER A 162 10.24 -10.37 -19.15
CA SER A 162 10.66 -11.73 -19.54
C SER A 162 9.76 -12.83 -18.98
N PHE A 163 8.82 -12.51 -18.08
CA PHE A 163 7.94 -13.48 -17.45
C PHE A 163 6.60 -13.61 -18.21
N ASN A 164 6.53 -14.60 -19.10
CA ASN A 164 5.31 -15.02 -19.80
C ASN A 164 4.50 -16.01 -18.95
N GLY A 165 4.01 -15.57 -17.79
CA GLY A 165 3.11 -16.38 -16.96
C GLY A 165 1.69 -16.36 -17.51
N SER A 166 1.15 -17.51 -17.88
CA SER A 166 -0.27 -17.69 -18.17
C SER A 166 -1.08 -17.57 -16.88
N VAL A 167 -1.68 -16.41 -16.66
CA VAL A 167 -2.69 -16.22 -15.62
C VAL A 167 -4.03 -16.66 -16.19
N ALA A 168 -4.78 -17.49 -15.46
CA ALA A 168 -6.12 -17.91 -15.87
C ALA A 168 -7.02 -16.67 -16.08
N GLU A 169 -7.85 -16.69 -17.13
CA GLU A 169 -8.69 -15.56 -17.56
C GLU A 169 -9.69 -15.06 -16.50
N SER A 170 -9.86 -15.82 -15.41
CA SER A 170 -10.78 -15.53 -14.32
C SER A 170 -10.13 -14.89 -13.08
N SER A 171 -8.83 -14.59 -13.11
CA SER A 171 -8.13 -14.08 -11.92
C SER A 171 -8.19 -12.56 -11.83
N ILE A 172 -8.50 -12.05 -10.63
CA ILE A 172 -8.57 -10.61 -10.28
C ILE A 172 -7.30 -9.81 -10.64
N PHE A 173 -6.19 -10.51 -10.88
CA PHE A 173 -4.89 -9.96 -11.21
C PHE A 173 -4.71 -9.60 -12.70
N GLN A 174 -5.68 -9.89 -13.56
CA GLN A 174 -5.55 -9.64 -15.01
C GLN A 174 -5.85 -8.19 -15.41
N ALA A 175 -6.75 -7.51 -14.69
CA ALA A 175 -7.28 -6.21 -15.10
C ALA A 175 -6.33 -5.01 -14.90
N GLY A 176 -5.17 -5.20 -14.26
CA GLY A 176 -4.27 -4.11 -13.88
C GLY A 176 -2.80 -4.35 -14.22
N ARG A 177 -2.52 -5.15 -15.26
CA ARG A 177 -1.13 -5.40 -15.68
C ARG A 177 -0.62 -4.19 -16.47
N ILE A 178 0.33 -3.48 -15.88
CA ILE A 178 1.04 -2.37 -16.54
C ILE A 178 2.33 -2.95 -17.13
N PRO A 179 2.51 -2.93 -18.46
CA PRO A 179 3.76 -3.41 -19.06
C PRO A 179 4.92 -2.55 -18.55
N SER A 180 6.02 -3.21 -18.17
CA SER A 180 7.26 -2.50 -17.88
C SER A 180 7.95 -2.14 -19.19
N GLU A 181 8.34 -0.89 -19.36
CA GLU A 181 9.23 -0.48 -20.43
C GLU A 181 10.57 -1.24 -20.33
N VAL A 182 10.99 -1.83 -21.45
CA VAL A 182 12.28 -2.51 -21.53
C VAL A 182 13.32 -1.43 -21.79
N SER A 183 14.20 -1.16 -20.82
CA SER A 183 15.37 -0.33 -21.09
C SER A 183 16.25 -1.09 -22.09
N LEU A 184 16.21 -0.70 -23.37
CA LEU A 184 17.18 -1.12 -24.36
C LEU A 184 18.52 -0.46 -24.00
N ILE A 185 19.24 -1.06 -23.07
CA ILE A 185 20.66 -0.78 -22.88
C ILE A 185 21.36 -1.50 -24.03
N THR A 186 21.49 -0.82 -25.17
CA THR A 186 22.44 -1.21 -26.22
C THR A 186 23.86 -1.12 -25.64
N PRO A 187 24.69 -2.17 -25.78
CA PRO A 187 26.06 -2.20 -25.27
C PRO A 187 27.00 -1.24 -26.01
#